data_AF-A0A7X7X8M7-F1
#
_entry.id   AF-A0A7X7X8M7-F1
#
_cell.length_a   1.000
_cell.length_b   1.000
_cell.length_c   1.000
_cell.angle_alpha   90.00
_cell.angle_beta   90.00
_cell.angle_gamma   90.00
#
_symmetry.space_group_name_H-M   'P 1'
#
loop_
_entity.id
_entity.type
_entity.pdbx_description
1 polymer ?
#
loop_
_entity_poly.entity_id
_entity_poly.type
_entity_poly.pdbx_seq_one_letter_code
_entity_poly.pdbx_strand_id
1 'polypeptide(L)'
;MKLIKQTSRKVRSRLPSILMAAAILTLNAMPAFAQAFNSTELKTGISNSLAVIMMFGFVLGISAVIYGGFAIRRGDVDQGKMSIIGGAIIAAAPAAVFAFYKIFGIDANSSVGVGNF
;
A
#
# COMPACT_ATOMS: atom_id res chain seq x y z
N MET A 1 -44.27 56.28 3.40
CA MET A 1 -44.83 54.90 3.35
C MET A 1 -44.13 54.10 2.26
N LYS A 2 -43.51 52.97 2.66
CA LYS A 2 -43.25 51.71 1.93
C LYS A 2 -42.79 51.74 0.46
N LEU A 3 -41.51 51.45 0.23
CA LEU A 3 -41.01 50.86 -1.02
C LEU A 3 -40.03 49.71 -0.74
N ILE A 4 -40.56 48.61 -0.21
CA ILE A 4 -39.83 47.36 0.03
C ILE A 4 -40.77 46.22 -0.32
N LYS A 5 -40.66 45.57 -1.51
CA LYS A 5 -41.10 44.15 -1.71
C LYS A 5 -41.01 43.50 -3.12
N GLN A 6 -40.10 43.86 -4.05
CA GLN A 6 -40.07 43.14 -5.36
C GLN A 6 -38.79 42.36 -5.72
N THR A 7 -37.69 42.51 -5.00
CA THR A 7 -36.41 41.85 -5.34
C THR A 7 -36.26 40.40 -4.86
N SER A 8 -37.20 39.86 -4.07
CA SER A 8 -37.02 38.56 -3.40
C SER A 8 -37.57 37.34 -4.18
N ARG A 9 -38.34 37.54 -5.27
CA ARG A 9 -38.98 36.42 -6.00
C ARG A 9 -38.08 35.76 -7.07
N LYS A 10 -37.18 36.52 -7.70
CA LYS A 10 -36.31 36.04 -8.80
C LYS A 10 -35.11 35.21 -8.33
N VAL A 11 -34.58 35.49 -7.13
CA VAL A 11 -33.43 34.76 -6.56
C VAL A 11 -33.84 33.34 -6.13
N ARG A 12 -35.08 33.17 -5.67
CA ARG A 12 -35.61 31.87 -5.21
C ARG A 12 -35.78 30.83 -6.33
N SER A 13 -35.93 31.24 -7.59
CA SER A 13 -36.09 30.30 -8.72
C SER A 13 -34.76 29.87 -9.37
N ARG A 14 -33.67 30.62 -9.15
CA ARG A 14 -32.32 30.27 -9.61
C ARG A 14 -31.54 29.41 -8.60
N LEU A 15 -31.91 29.52 -7.32
CA LEU A 15 -31.40 28.66 -6.24
C LEU A 15 -31.52 27.15 -6.51
N PRO A 16 -32.69 26.60 -6.93
CA PRO A 16 -32.81 25.18 -7.21
C PRO A 16 -32.00 24.77 -8.45
N SER A 17 -31.88 25.64 -9.47
CA SER A 17 -31.10 25.34 -10.68
C SER A 17 -29.59 25.39 -10.42
N ILE A 18 -29.11 26.29 -9.56
CA ILE A 18 -27.70 26.33 -9.13
C ILE A 18 -27.37 25.12 -8.24
N LEU A 19 -28.27 24.76 -7.30
CA LEU A 19 -28.11 23.55 -6.49
C LEU A 19 -28.10 22.28 -7.35
N MET A 20 -28.94 22.22 -8.38
CA MET A 20 -29.00 21.08 -9.30
C MET A 20 -27.76 21.02 -10.20
N ALA A 21 -27.24 22.15 -10.67
CA ALA A 21 -25.98 22.20 -11.41
C ALA A 21 -24.77 21.81 -10.53
N ALA A 22 -24.74 22.28 -9.28
CA ALA A 22 -23.72 21.89 -8.31
C ALA A 22 -23.82 20.39 -7.96
N ALA A 23 -25.03 19.86 -7.80
CA ALA A 23 -25.26 18.43 -7.58
C ALA A 23 -24.82 17.59 -8.79
N ILE A 24 -25.12 18.02 -10.02
CA ILE A 24 -24.64 17.32 -11.23
C ILE A 24 -23.11 17.35 -11.29
N LEU A 25 -22.48 18.49 -10.96
CA LEU A 25 -21.03 18.61 -10.95
C LEU A 25 -20.37 17.72 -9.87
N THR A 26 -20.95 17.65 -8.67
CA THR A 26 -20.45 16.76 -7.61
C THR A 26 -20.69 15.29 -7.93
N LEU A 27 -21.86 14.92 -8.48
CA LEU A 27 -22.15 13.55 -8.92
C LEU A 27 -21.27 13.13 -10.12
N ASN A 28 -20.85 14.06 -10.97
CA ASN A 28 -19.97 13.78 -12.10
C ASN A 28 -18.47 13.75 -11.69
N ALA A 29 -18.09 14.49 -10.65
CA ALA A 29 -16.74 14.44 -10.07
C ALA A 29 -16.50 13.22 -9.16
N MET A 30 -17.55 12.64 -8.56
CA MET A 30 -17.46 11.42 -7.74
C MET A 30 -16.89 10.18 -8.47
N PRO A 31 -17.31 9.83 -9.70
CA PRO A 31 -16.73 8.69 -10.42
C PRO A 31 -15.26 8.93 -10.80
N ALA A 32 -14.83 10.17 -11.01
CA ALA A 32 -13.42 10.49 -11.28
C ALA A 32 -12.54 10.30 -10.03
N PHE A 33 -13.04 10.66 -8.84
CA PHE A 33 -12.36 10.36 -7.57
C PHE A 33 -12.44 8.87 -7.19
N ALA A 34 -13.51 8.18 -7.56
CA ALA A 34 -13.63 6.72 -7.36
C ALA A 34 -12.73 5.92 -8.34
N GLN A 35 -12.52 6.40 -9.56
CA GLN A 35 -11.58 5.83 -10.53
C GLN A 35 -10.11 6.02 -10.12
N ALA A 36 -9.80 7.05 -9.33
CA ALA A 36 -8.48 7.21 -8.71
C ALA A 36 -8.17 6.11 -7.66
N PHE A 37 -9.21 5.39 -7.20
CA PHE A 37 -9.10 4.19 -6.37
C PHE A 37 -9.63 2.97 -7.12
N ASN A 38 -9.25 2.80 -8.39
CA ASN A 38 -9.49 1.55 -9.10
C ASN A 38 -8.86 0.42 -8.29
N SER A 39 -9.70 -0.40 -7.67
CA SER A 39 -9.29 -1.50 -6.78
C SER A 39 -8.27 -2.45 -7.41
N THR A 40 -8.24 -2.54 -8.74
CA THR A 40 -7.22 -3.26 -9.51
C THR A 40 -5.83 -2.61 -9.41
N GLU A 41 -5.70 -1.31 -9.65
CA GLU A 41 -4.44 -0.58 -9.49
C GLU A 41 -3.98 -0.53 -8.03
N LEU A 42 -4.92 -0.41 -7.09
CA LEU A 42 -4.61 -0.42 -5.67
C LEU A 42 -4.16 -1.81 -5.20
N LYS A 43 -4.82 -2.89 -5.66
CA LYS A 43 -4.38 -4.28 -5.38
C LYS A 43 -3.03 -4.58 -6.00
N THR A 44 -2.80 -4.16 -7.24
CA THR A 44 -1.49 -4.30 -7.91
C THR A 44 -0.42 -3.48 -7.21
N GLY A 45 -0.71 -2.24 -6.82
CA GLY A 45 0.21 -1.36 -6.09
C GLY A 45 0.56 -1.89 -4.70
N ILE A 46 -0.42 -2.40 -3.95
CA ILE A 46 -0.21 -3.04 -2.64
C ILE A 46 0.62 -4.32 -2.78
N SER A 47 0.30 -5.15 -3.77
CA SER A 47 1.03 -6.40 -4.03
C SER A 47 2.50 -6.14 -4.40
N ASN A 48 2.75 -5.16 -5.27
CA ASN A 48 4.11 -4.75 -5.66
C ASN A 48 4.87 -4.10 -4.49
N SER A 49 4.20 -3.27 -3.68
CA SER A 49 4.82 -2.67 -2.50
C SER A 49 5.20 -3.73 -1.47
N LEU A 50 4.36 -4.76 -1.30
CA LEU A 50 4.64 -5.90 -0.42
C LEU A 50 5.87 -6.69 -0.89
N ALA A 51 6.03 -6.91 -2.20
CA ALA A 51 7.23 -7.53 -2.77
C ALA A 51 8.51 -6.75 -2.42
N VAL A 52 8.45 -5.42 -2.57
CA VAL A 52 9.58 -4.54 -2.27
C VAL A 52 9.92 -4.58 -0.78
N ILE A 53 8.93 -4.56 0.11
CA ILE A 53 9.15 -4.70 1.56
C ILE A 53 9.85 -6.03 1.89
N MET A 54 9.45 -7.13 1.23
CA MET A 54 10.07 -8.44 1.42
C MET A 54 11.51 -8.49 0.90
N MET A 55 11.82 -7.81 -0.22
CA MET A 55 13.19 -7.66 -0.71
C MET A 55 14.07 -6.87 0.27
N PHE A 56 13.56 -5.76 0.82
CA PHE A 56 14.27 -5.04 1.88
C PHE A 56 14.45 -5.89 3.14
N GLY A 57 13.44 -6.67 3.52
CA GLY A 57 13.53 -7.65 4.60
C GLY A 57 14.68 -8.63 4.41
N PHE A 58 14.84 -9.19 3.21
CA PHE A 58 15.95 -10.09 2.88
C PHE A 58 17.32 -9.41 3.04
N VAL A 59 17.48 -8.20 2.50
CA VAL A 59 18.74 -7.44 2.61
C VAL A 59 19.06 -7.13 4.07
N LEU A 60 18.07 -6.72 4.86
CA LEU A 60 18.23 -6.49 6.30
C LEU A 60 18.56 -7.79 7.05
N GLY A 61 17.93 -8.91 6.68
CA GLY A 61 18.22 -10.23 7.27
C GLY A 61 19.67 -10.65 7.07
N ILE A 62 20.20 -10.56 5.84
CA ILE A 62 21.59 -10.88 5.53
C ILE A 62 22.54 -9.91 6.26
N SER A 63 22.20 -8.62 6.34
CA SER A 63 23.00 -7.64 7.07
C SER A 63 23.11 -7.98 8.57
N ALA A 64 22.03 -8.49 9.18
CA ALA A 64 22.00 -8.91 10.58
C ALA A 64 22.81 -10.20 10.82
N VAL A 65 22.82 -11.14 9.86
CA VAL A 65 23.68 -12.33 9.91
C VAL A 65 25.16 -11.94 9.86
N ILE A 66 25.52 -11.03 8.96
CA ILE A 66 26.88 -10.52 8.82
C ILE A 66 27.31 -9.76 10.08
N TYR A 67 26.45 -8.88 10.61
CA TYR A 67 26.69 -8.17 11.86
C TYR A 67 26.89 -9.13 13.04
N GLY A 68 26.07 -10.18 13.14
CA GLY A 68 26.22 -11.20 14.16
C GLY A 68 27.55 -11.97 14.03
N GLY A 69 28.01 -12.25 12.81
CA GLY A 69 29.33 -12.81 12.55
C GLY A 69 30.47 -11.90 13.03
N PHE A 70 30.35 -10.58 12.83
CA PHE A 70 31.32 -9.61 13.35
C PHE A 70 31.25 -9.46 14.88
N ALA A 71 30.08 -9.58 15.50
CA ALA A 71 29.91 -9.54 16.96
C ALA A 71 30.58 -10.73 17.65
N ILE A 72 30.40 -11.95 17.11
CA ILE A 72 31.09 -13.16 17.60
C ILE A 72 32.62 -12.97 17.56
N ARG A 73 33.14 -12.38 16.47
CA ARG A 73 34.59 -12.12 16.31
C ARG A 73 35.13 -11.09 17.32
N ARG A 74 34.26 -10.24 17.88
CA ARG A 74 34.63 -9.21 18.89
C ARG A 74 34.51 -9.72 20.33
N GLY A 75 34.10 -10.98 20.53
CA GLY A 75 33.96 -11.59 21.85
C GLY A 75 32.55 -11.52 22.42
N ASP A 76 31.60 -10.84 21.76
CA ASP A 76 30.17 -10.88 22.13
C ASP A 76 29.45 -11.99 21.36
N VAL A 77 29.65 -13.21 21.86
CA VAL A 77 29.14 -14.43 21.23
C VAL A 77 27.63 -14.56 21.38
N ASP A 78 27.07 -14.08 22.48
CA ASP A 78 25.64 -14.21 22.77
C ASP A 78 24.81 -13.23 21.95
N GLN A 79 25.24 -11.96 21.83
CA GLN A 79 24.59 -11.00 20.94
C GLN A 79 24.75 -11.43 19.47
N GLY A 80 25.92 -11.94 19.10
CA GLY A 80 26.20 -12.37 17.74
C GLY A 80 25.39 -13.59 17.30
N LYS A 81 25.23 -14.61 18.16
CA LYS A 81 24.36 -15.77 17.90
C LYS A 81 22.90 -15.35 17.75
N MET A 82 22.41 -14.48 18.62
CA MET A 82 21.02 -14.00 18.54
C MET A 82 20.77 -13.19 17.27
N SER A 83 21.74 -12.36 16.85
CA SER A 83 21.67 -11.61 15.59
C SER A 83 21.68 -12.52 14.35
N ILE A 84 22.49 -13.58 14.36
CA ILE A 84 22.52 -14.57 13.26
C ILE A 84 21.18 -15.31 13.17
N ILE A 85 20.64 -15.78 14.30
CA ILE A 85 19.35 -16.48 14.33
C ILE A 85 18.23 -15.57 13.82
N GLY A 86 18.16 -14.33 14.32
CA GLY A 86 17.17 -13.35 13.87
C GLY A 86 17.29 -13.01 12.39
N GLY A 87 18.52 -12.78 11.91
CA GLY A 87 18.78 -12.48 10.50
C GLY A 87 18.44 -13.65 9.58
N ALA A 88 18.73 -14.89 9.98
CA ALA A 88 18.42 -16.08 9.21
C ALA A 88 16.91 -16.31 9.07
N ILE A 89 16.12 -16.07 10.13
CA ILE A 89 14.65 -16.19 10.10
C ILE A 89 14.05 -15.18 9.12
N ILE A 90 14.50 -13.92 9.19
CA ILE A 90 14.01 -12.86 8.29
C ILE A 90 14.38 -13.18 6.84
N ALA A 91 15.62 -13.63 6.59
CA ALA A 91 16.08 -13.97 5.24
C ALA A 91 15.39 -15.20 4.66
N ALA A 92 14.94 -16.15 5.49
CA ALA A 92 14.22 -17.35 5.06
C ALA A 92 12.75 -17.08 4.70
N ALA A 93 12.15 -16.01 5.21
CA ALA A 93 10.73 -15.73 5.04
C ALA A 93 10.28 -15.61 3.57
N PRO A 94 10.99 -14.89 2.67
CA PRO A 94 10.59 -14.81 1.26
C PRO A 94 10.59 -16.18 0.56
N ALA A 95 11.57 -17.03 0.85
CA ALA A 95 11.66 -18.37 0.28
C ALA A 95 10.53 -19.29 0.77
N ALA A 96 10.17 -19.21 2.05
CA ALA A 96 9.06 -19.96 2.62
C ALA A 96 7.72 -19.53 2.00
N VAL A 97 7.49 -18.23 1.89
CA VAL A 97 6.26 -17.68 1.28
C VAL A 97 6.15 -18.07 -0.19
N PHE A 98 7.25 -18.02 -0.95
CA PHE A 98 7.28 -18.51 -2.32
C PHE A 98 6.92 -20.00 -2.43
N ALA A 99 7.46 -20.85 -1.55
CA ALA A 99 7.14 -22.27 -1.52
C ALA A 99 5.65 -22.52 -1.22
N PHE A 100 5.05 -21.76 -0.29
CA PHE A 100 3.62 -21.86 -0.02
C PHE A 100 2.77 -21.45 -1.23
N TYR A 101 3.09 -20.35 -1.91
CA TYR A 101 2.36 -19.95 -3.11
C TYR A 101 2.38 -21.02 -4.20
N LYS A 102 3.53 -21.71 -4.36
CA LYS A 102 3.70 -22.84 -5.28
C LYS A 102 2.92 -24.09 -4.89
N ILE A 103 2.82 -24.38 -3.60
CA ILE A 103 2.03 -25.52 -3.10
C ILE A 103 0.52 -25.26 -3.25
N PHE A 104 0.07 -24.02 -3.06
CA PHE A 104 -1.34 -23.65 -3.16
C PHE A 104 -1.80 -23.28 -4.59
N GLY A 105 -0.91 -23.30 -5.59
CA GLY A 105 -1.25 -23.06 -6.99
C GLY A 105 -1.71 -21.63 -7.29
N ILE A 106 -1.29 -20.65 -6.48
CA ILE A 106 -1.62 -19.21 -6.66
C ILE A 106 -0.41 -18.47 -7.26
N ASP A 107 0.36 -19.17 -8.09
CA ASP A 107 1.62 -18.68 -8.67
C ASP A 107 1.44 -17.37 -9.47
N ALA A 108 0.28 -17.20 -10.10
CA ALA A 108 -0.05 -16.02 -10.90
C ALA A 108 -0.20 -14.71 -10.12
N ASN A 109 -0.32 -14.75 -8.79
CA ASN A 109 -0.45 -13.56 -7.92
C ASN A 109 0.66 -13.43 -6.87
N SER A 110 1.68 -14.29 -6.91
CA SER A 110 2.78 -14.25 -5.96
C SER A 110 3.76 -13.13 -6.33
N SER A 111 3.61 -11.99 -5.67
CA SER A 111 4.59 -10.89 -5.74
C SER A 111 5.90 -11.20 -5.00
N VAL A 112 5.95 -12.33 -4.30
CA VAL A 112 7.12 -12.80 -3.53
C VAL A 112 7.99 -13.76 -4.36
N GLY A 113 7.59 -14.07 -5.60
CA GLY A 113 8.45 -14.71 -6.58
C GLY A 113 9.60 -13.78 -6.96
N VAL A 114 10.76 -13.98 -6.32
CA VAL A 114 12.02 -13.38 -6.76
C VAL A 114 12.29 -13.93 -8.16
N GLY A 115 11.90 -13.14 -9.18
CA GLY A 115 12.30 -13.30 -10.58
C GLY A 115 12.00 -14.67 -11.18
N ASN A 116 11.01 -14.72 -12.06
CA ASN A 116 11.08 -15.67 -13.16
C ASN A 116 12.25 -15.21 -14.06
N PHE A 117 13.46 -15.65 -13.73
CA PHE A 117 14.62 -15.55 -14.62
C PHE A 117 14.52 -16.64 -15.68
#